data_AF-A0A5E4IL10-F1
#
_entry.id   AF-A0A5E4IL10-F1
#
_cell.length_a   1.000
_cell.length_b   1.000
_cell.length_c   1.000
_cell.angle_alpha   90.00
_cell.angle_beta   90.00
_cell.angle_gamma   90.00
#
_symmetry.space_group_name_H-M   'P 1'
#
loop_
_entity.id
_entity.type
_entity.pdbx_description
1 polymer ?
#
loop_
_entity_poly.entity_id
_entity_poly.type
_entity_poly.pdbx_seq_one_letter_code
_entity_poly.pdbx_strand_id
1 'polypeptide(L)'
;MKKTNLLSFALLISALLLLLGCSSPSNQNQNSTANSTPNITANNSQPPAHPSDDYRKCSTNADCVPQDCCHSMKCVNSKYAPVCDGVMCSQDCRSGTTDCGGGCACLNNLCEAIATR
;
A
#
# COMPACT_ATOMS: atom_id res chain seq x y z
N MET A 1 -1.09 21.76 -60.72
CA MET A 1 -1.61 21.92 -59.35
C MET A 1 -2.96 21.21 -59.25
N LYS A 2 -3.02 20.02 -58.63
CA LYS A 2 -4.29 19.31 -58.34
C LYS A 2 -4.45 19.27 -56.81
N LYS A 3 -5.10 20.29 -56.26
CA LYS A 3 -5.53 20.34 -54.86
C LYS A 3 -6.92 19.71 -54.77
N THR A 4 -6.98 18.40 -54.67
CA THR A 4 -8.24 17.71 -54.35
C THR A 4 -7.93 16.59 -53.36
N ASN A 5 -8.78 16.49 -52.34
CA ASN A 5 -8.94 15.32 -51.46
C ASN A 5 -8.06 15.22 -50.21
N LEU A 6 -7.84 16.33 -49.47
CA LEU A 6 -7.31 16.23 -48.10
C LEU A 6 -8.38 16.47 -47.01
N LEU A 7 -9.47 17.20 -47.30
CA LEU A 7 -10.54 17.42 -46.32
C LEU A 7 -11.53 16.26 -46.19
N SER A 8 -11.74 15.44 -47.23
CA SER A 8 -12.77 14.38 -47.19
C SER A 8 -12.33 13.11 -46.47
N PHE A 9 -11.03 12.82 -46.37
CA PHE A 9 -10.54 11.62 -45.67
C PHE A 9 -10.48 11.79 -44.15
N ALA A 10 -10.29 13.01 -43.65
CA ALA A 10 -10.20 13.28 -42.22
C ALA A 10 -11.55 13.14 -41.48
N LEU A 11 -12.67 13.41 -42.17
CA LEU A 11 -14.02 13.31 -41.60
C LEU A 11 -14.53 11.86 -41.47
N LEU A 12 -14.08 10.96 -42.36
CA LEU A 12 -14.52 9.56 -42.35
C LEU A 12 -13.81 8.73 -41.26
N ILE A 13 -12.59 9.10 -40.85
CA ILE A 13 -11.82 8.34 -39.85
C ILE A 13 -12.26 8.68 -38.41
N SER A 14 -12.71 9.91 -38.17
CA SER A 14 -13.18 10.36 -36.84
C SER A 14 -14.51 9.71 -36.41
N ALA A 15 -15.38 9.37 -37.37
CA ALA A 15 -16.70 8.78 -37.08
C ALA A 15 -16.65 7.28 -36.73
N LEU A 16 -15.56 6.56 -37.05
CA LEU A 16 -15.51 5.09 -36.90
C LEU A 16 -14.95 4.61 -35.55
N LEU A 17 -14.29 5.49 -34.78
CA LEU A 17 -13.58 5.10 -33.53
C LEU A 17 -14.38 5.32 -32.24
N LEU A 18 -15.63 5.79 -32.31
CA LEU A 18 -16.47 6.10 -31.13
C LEU A 18 -17.56 5.08 -30.81
N LEU A 19 -17.64 3.94 -31.51
CA LEU A 19 -18.77 2.99 -31.38
C LEU A 19 -18.42 1.56 -30.90
N LEU A 20 -17.19 1.31 -30.43
CA LEU A 20 -16.87 0.03 -29.77
C LEU A 20 -16.87 0.20 -28.26
N GLY A 21 -18.07 0.25 -27.70
CA GLY A 21 -18.31 0.09 -26.27
C GLY A 21 -18.02 -1.34 -25.80
N CYS A 22 -17.50 -1.46 -24.59
CA CYS A 22 -17.56 -2.70 -23.82
C CYS A 22 -18.57 -2.51 -22.68
N SER A 23 -19.69 -3.22 -22.80
CA SER A 23 -20.73 -3.39 -21.80
C SER A 23 -20.15 -4.07 -20.56
N SER A 24 -20.43 -3.56 -19.36
CA SER A 24 -20.27 -4.32 -18.12
C SER A 24 -21.64 -4.68 -17.52
N PRO A 25 -21.86 -5.92 -17.08
CA PRO A 25 -23.18 -6.42 -16.69
C PRO A 25 -23.59 -6.12 -15.24
N SER A 26 -24.91 -6.01 -15.09
CA SER A 26 -25.79 -6.43 -13.99
C SER A 26 -25.66 -5.80 -12.60
N ASN A 27 -26.61 -4.88 -12.36
CA ASN A 27 -27.22 -4.61 -11.06
C ASN A 27 -28.24 -5.72 -10.75
N GLN A 28 -27.91 -6.61 -9.80
CA GLN A 28 -28.86 -7.49 -9.14
C GLN A 28 -28.81 -7.18 -7.65
N ASN A 29 -29.81 -6.42 -7.21
CA ASN A 29 -30.25 -6.38 -5.82
C ASN A 29 -30.69 -7.79 -5.41
N GLN A 30 -29.91 -8.44 -4.55
CA GLN A 30 -30.41 -9.48 -3.67
C GLN A 30 -30.04 -9.11 -2.24
N ASN A 31 -30.90 -8.29 -1.63
CA ASN A 31 -31.18 -8.46 -0.21
C ASN A 31 -31.90 -9.80 -0.04
N SER A 32 -31.13 -10.84 0.28
CA SER A 32 -31.64 -12.11 0.77
C SER A 32 -30.82 -12.49 2.00
N THR A 33 -31.47 -12.33 3.14
CA THR A 33 -31.03 -12.81 4.45
C THR A 33 -30.82 -14.31 4.38
N ALA A 34 -29.56 -14.73 4.28
CA ALA A 34 -29.14 -16.09 4.61
C ALA A 34 -27.75 -16.02 5.22
N ASN A 35 -27.71 -16.28 6.53
CA ASN A 35 -26.58 -16.71 7.34
C ASN A 35 -25.42 -17.31 6.51
N SER A 36 -24.44 -16.48 6.17
CA SER A 36 -23.14 -16.87 5.67
C SER A 36 -22.20 -15.70 5.90
N THR A 37 -21.61 -15.71 7.09
CA THR A 37 -20.48 -14.88 7.46
C THR A 37 -19.44 -14.91 6.33
N PRO A 38 -19.16 -13.79 5.64
CA PRO A 38 -17.94 -13.70 4.87
C PRO A 38 -16.82 -13.76 5.90
N ASN A 39 -16.09 -14.87 5.92
CA ASN A 39 -14.78 -14.92 6.53
C ASN A 39 -13.83 -14.05 5.68
N ILE A 40 -14.08 -12.75 5.67
CA ILE A 40 -13.03 -11.76 5.44
C ILE A 40 -12.25 -11.80 6.74
N THR A 41 -11.32 -12.75 6.80
CA THR A 41 -10.11 -12.52 7.56
C THR A 41 -9.50 -11.28 6.93
N ALA A 42 -9.90 -10.11 7.43
CA ALA A 42 -9.01 -8.96 7.46
C ALA A 42 -7.72 -9.57 8.01
N ASN A 43 -6.71 -9.69 7.16
CA ASN A 43 -5.40 -10.14 7.57
C ASN A 43 -4.89 -9.04 8.50
N ASN A 44 -5.33 -9.15 9.74
CA ASN A 44 -4.82 -8.46 10.88
C ASN A 44 -3.36 -8.90 10.93
N SER A 45 -2.51 -8.08 10.32
CA SER A 45 -1.14 -7.83 10.77
C SER A 45 -1.17 -7.27 12.19
N GLN A 46 -1.94 -7.88 13.08
CA GLN A 46 -1.92 -7.63 14.50
C GLN A 46 -0.79 -8.52 14.99
N PRO A 47 0.36 -7.94 15.40
CA PRO A 47 1.42 -8.72 16.02
C PRO A 47 0.80 -9.52 17.18
N PRO A 48 1.28 -10.75 17.45
CA PRO A 48 0.84 -11.48 18.63
C PRO A 48 1.01 -10.56 19.83
N ALA A 49 0.01 -10.55 20.73
CA ALA A 49 0.07 -9.79 21.97
C ALA A 49 1.21 -10.37 22.85
N HIS A 50 2.46 -10.02 22.53
CA HIS A 50 3.64 -10.37 23.29
C HIS A 50 3.85 -9.31 24.38
N PRO A 51 3.96 -9.71 25.65
CA PRO A 51 4.28 -8.79 26.71
C PRO A 51 5.72 -8.29 26.58
N SER A 52 5.87 -6.98 26.77
CA SER A 52 6.98 -6.29 27.45
C SER A 52 8.40 -6.57 26.98
N ASP A 53 9.03 -5.51 26.47
CA ASP A 53 10.46 -5.32 26.20
C ASP A 53 11.08 -6.19 25.11
N ASP A 54 10.86 -7.51 25.08
CA ASP A 54 11.52 -8.39 24.09
C ASP A 54 11.18 -8.00 22.64
N TYR A 55 9.93 -7.60 22.41
CA TYR A 55 9.45 -7.13 21.09
C TYR A 55 10.26 -5.96 20.53
N ARG A 56 10.82 -5.13 21.42
CA ARG A 56 11.59 -3.94 21.07
C ARG A 56 13.06 -4.07 21.45
N LYS A 57 13.48 -5.15 22.10
CA LYS A 57 14.84 -5.27 22.65
C LYS A 57 15.86 -5.32 21.53
N CYS A 58 16.99 -4.64 21.70
CA CYS A 58 18.06 -4.61 20.72
C CYS A 58 19.42 -4.48 21.40
N SER A 59 20.47 -4.80 20.66
CA SER A 59 21.87 -4.55 21.03
C SER A 59 22.52 -3.52 20.10
N THR A 60 22.10 -3.47 18.83
CA THR A 60 22.62 -2.55 17.81
C THR A 60 21.51 -1.99 16.94
N ASN A 61 21.79 -0.89 16.21
CA ASN A 61 20.83 -0.32 15.26
C ASN A 61 20.38 -1.33 14.19
N ALA A 62 21.24 -2.29 13.83
CA ALA A 62 20.91 -3.31 12.83
C ALA A 62 19.84 -4.31 13.30
N ASP A 63 19.60 -4.38 14.60
CA ASP A 63 18.54 -5.22 15.17
C ASP A 63 17.16 -4.58 15.01
N CYS A 64 17.07 -3.31 14.62
CA CYS A 64 15.82 -2.55 14.62
C CYS A 64 15.29 -2.33 13.20
N VAL A 65 14.02 -2.64 13.00
CA VAL A 65 13.31 -2.46 11.72
C VAL A 65 11.96 -1.76 11.95
N PRO A 66 11.36 -1.15 10.91
CA PRO A 66 10.01 -0.60 10.98
C PRO A 66 8.98 -1.64 11.43
N GLN A 67 8.07 -1.26 12.34
CA GLN A 67 6.97 -2.12 12.77
C GLN A 67 5.96 -2.39 11.65
N ASP A 68 5.76 -1.39 10.78
CA ASP A 68 4.78 -1.42 9.70
C ASP A 68 5.50 -1.30 8.35
N CYS A 69 4.91 -1.84 7.29
CA CYS A 69 5.53 -1.87 5.96
C CYS A 69 5.68 -0.50 5.30
N CYS A 70 4.77 0.44 5.60
CA CYS A 70 4.76 1.77 5.01
C CYS A 70 4.56 2.81 6.12
N HIS A 71 5.25 3.94 6.06
CA HIS A 71 5.02 5.07 6.95
C HIS A 71 5.07 4.73 8.44
N SER A 72 5.90 3.76 8.84
CA SER A 72 5.99 3.36 10.23
C SER A 72 6.46 4.52 11.11
N MET A 73 5.81 4.69 12.25
CA MET A 73 6.24 5.60 13.33
C MET A 73 6.87 4.84 14.50
N LYS A 74 6.98 3.51 14.39
CA LYS A 74 7.48 2.62 15.44
C LYS A 74 8.52 1.65 14.89
N CYS A 75 9.36 1.16 15.79
CA CYS A 75 10.42 0.22 15.49
C CYS A 75 10.35 -0.99 16.42
N VAL A 76 10.76 -2.13 15.89
CA VAL A 76 10.73 -3.44 16.56
C VAL A 76 12.03 -4.18 16.31
N ASN A 77 12.31 -5.20 17.11
CA ASN A 77 13.41 -6.11 16.80
C ASN A 77 13.14 -6.83 15.47
N SER A 78 14.16 -7.03 14.65
CA SER A 78 14.10 -7.67 13.34
C SER A 78 13.53 -9.10 13.37
N LYS A 79 13.63 -9.80 14.51
CA LYS A 79 12.94 -11.09 14.75
C LYS A 79 11.42 -10.98 14.59
N TYR A 80 10.86 -9.80 14.82
CA TYR A 80 9.44 -9.50 14.75
C TYR A 80 9.08 -8.62 13.54
N ALA A 81 9.96 -8.56 12.54
CA ALA A 81 9.72 -7.79 11.32
C ALA A 81 8.39 -8.19 10.65
N PRO A 82 7.61 -7.20 10.15
CA PRO A 82 6.44 -7.51 9.34
C PRO A 82 6.86 -8.15 8.00
N VAL A 83 5.99 -9.01 7.45
CA VAL A 83 6.15 -9.52 6.07
C VAL A 83 5.54 -8.49 5.13
N CYS A 84 6.36 -7.91 4.25
CA CYS A 84 5.96 -6.82 3.35
C CYS A 84 5.91 -7.22 1.87
N ASP A 85 6.02 -8.51 1.55
CA ASP A 85 5.96 -9.00 0.17
C ASP A 85 4.63 -8.64 -0.49
N GLY A 86 4.71 -8.00 -1.65
CA GLY A 86 3.53 -7.57 -2.42
C GLY A 86 2.81 -6.34 -1.87
N VAL A 87 3.32 -5.72 -0.79
CA VAL A 87 2.78 -4.45 -0.26
C VAL A 87 3.30 -3.28 -1.11
N MET A 88 2.37 -2.51 -1.67
CA MET A 88 2.69 -1.30 -2.45
C MET A 88 2.45 -0.07 -1.59
N CYS A 89 3.53 0.58 -1.14
CA CYS A 89 3.44 1.82 -0.37
C CYS A 89 3.17 3.04 -1.27
N SER A 90 2.44 4.03 -0.75
CA SER A 90 2.33 5.33 -1.43
C SER A 90 3.66 6.08 -1.38
N GLN A 91 3.97 6.85 -2.42
CA GLN A 91 5.19 7.69 -2.49
C GLN A 91 5.11 8.99 -1.68
N ASP A 92 4.11 9.11 -0.81
CA ASP A 92 3.94 10.26 0.06
C ASP A 92 5.01 10.30 1.16
N CYS A 93 5.61 11.46 1.41
CA CYS A 93 6.58 11.65 2.47
C CYS A 93 5.84 12.15 3.72
N ARG A 94 5.54 11.25 4.65
CA ARG A 94 4.84 11.58 5.89
C ARG A 94 5.83 12.01 6.95
N SER A 95 5.74 13.26 7.38
CA SER A 95 6.63 13.79 8.41
C SER A 95 6.63 12.91 9.66
N GLY A 96 7.81 12.51 10.12
CA GLY A 96 7.99 11.70 11.32
C GLY A 96 7.95 10.19 11.13
N THR A 97 7.85 9.71 9.88
CA THR A 97 7.89 8.27 9.57
C THR A 97 9.28 7.80 9.19
N THR A 98 9.55 6.51 9.36
CA THR A 98 10.87 5.89 9.09
C THR A 98 11.29 5.93 7.62
N ASP A 99 10.35 6.13 6.69
CA ASP A 99 10.57 6.23 5.25
C ASP A 99 10.62 7.69 4.74
N CYS A 100 10.50 8.69 5.62
CA CYS A 100 10.53 10.12 5.27
C CYS A 100 11.55 10.87 6.14
N GLY A 101 12.83 10.56 5.96
CA GLY A 101 13.93 11.16 6.75
C GLY A 101 13.96 10.71 8.21
N GLY A 102 13.29 9.60 8.53
CA GLY A 102 13.41 8.91 9.81
C GLY A 102 14.19 7.61 9.70
N GLY A 103 14.22 6.85 10.78
CA GLY A 103 14.81 5.52 10.82
C GLY A 103 14.58 4.82 12.16
N CYS A 104 15.10 3.61 12.27
CA CYS A 104 15.10 2.85 13.51
C CYS A 104 16.49 2.80 14.12
N ALA A 105 16.59 3.03 15.42
CA ALA A 105 17.83 2.97 16.17
C ALA A 105 17.65 2.23 17.49
N CYS A 106 18.72 1.62 17.97
CA CYS A 106 18.76 0.98 19.27
C CYS A 106 19.17 1.99 20.33
N LEU A 107 18.20 2.48 21.10
CA LEU A 107 18.41 3.47 22.16
C LEU A 107 17.99 2.85 23.50
N ASN A 108 18.89 2.89 24.49
CA ASN A 108 18.64 2.29 25.81
C ASN A 108 18.20 0.81 25.75
N ASN A 109 18.79 0.04 24.82
CA ASN A 109 18.46 -1.36 24.53
C ASN A 109 17.04 -1.60 23.99
N LEU A 110 16.38 -0.54 23.49
CA LEU A 110 15.06 -0.61 22.87
C LEU A 110 15.09 0.03 21.48
N CYS A 111 14.37 -0.58 20.53
CA CYS A 111 14.18 -0.06 19.19
C CYS A 111 13.25 1.13 19.25
N GLU A 112 13.79 2.31 18.93
CA GLU A 112 13.10 3.58 18.89
C GLU A 112 13.09 4.13 17.46
N ALA A 113 12.02 4.82 17.10
CA ALA A 113 11.98 5.61 15.89
C ALA A 113 12.75 6.91 16.12
N ILE A 114 13.62 7.25 15.18
CA ILE A 114 14.39 8.50 15.19
C ILE A 114 14.04 9.34 13.97
N ALA A 115 14.17 10.66 14.12
CA ALA A 115 14.16 11.60 13.01
C ALA A 115 15.61 12.00 12.70
N THR A 116 16.01 11.87 11.44
CA THR A 116 17.30 12.35 10.93
C THR A 116 17.01 13.49 9.95
N ARG A 117 16.93 14.72 10.49
CA ARG A 117 16.87 15.92 9.64
C ARG A 117 18.27 16.43 9.34
#